data_AF-A0A7Z7YT90-F1
#
_entry.id   AF-A0A7Z7YT90-F1
#
_cell.length_a   1.000
_cell.length_b   1.000
_cell.length_c   1.000
_cell.angle_alpha   90.00
_cell.angle_beta   90.00
_cell.angle_gamma   90.00
#
_symmetry.space_group_name_H-M   'P 1'
#
loop_
_entity.id
_entity.type
_entity.pdbx_description
1 polymer ?
#
loop_
_entity_poly.entity_id
_entity_poly.type
_entity_poly.pdbx_seq_one_letter_code
_entity_poly.pdbx_strand_id
1 'polypeptide(L)'
;FGAPYDEVSHPVQLRALVEASSENSDLTGSEQEANYIVEQVKDIINHQNVYDMKTGQYRKATYKDIVILERSFGQARNLQQAFKNNDIPFHVNSKEGYFEQTEVRLVLSFLRTIDNPLQDIYLVGLMRSVIYQFTEEELAEIRVVSPHDDYFYQSILHYIKYDHANTQLVDKLRRFIEDIHLYQD
;
A
#
# COMPACT_ATOMS: atom_id res chain seq x y z
N PHE A 1 21.16 -31.15 8.54
CA PHE A 1 21.53 -29.75 8.78
C PHE A 1 20.41 -29.13 9.60
N GLY A 2 20.66 -28.89 10.88
CA GLY A 2 19.77 -28.10 11.74
C GLY A 2 20.57 -26.94 12.29
N ALA A 3 19.90 -25.85 12.63
CA ALA A 3 20.56 -24.83 13.45
C ALA A 3 20.99 -25.49 14.77
N PRO A 4 22.16 -25.12 15.32
CA PRO A 4 22.55 -25.60 16.64
C PRO A 4 21.66 -24.90 17.68
N TYR A 5 21.10 -25.67 18.61
CA TYR A 5 20.23 -25.21 19.69
C TYR A 5 20.85 -25.58 21.04
N ASP A 6 20.35 -24.98 22.12
CA ASP A 6 20.62 -25.46 23.46
C ASP A 6 19.95 -26.84 23.70
N GLU A 7 20.32 -27.50 24.79
CA GLU A 7 19.71 -28.79 25.17
C GLU A 7 18.36 -28.62 25.88
N VAL A 8 17.83 -27.39 25.94
CA VAL A 8 16.57 -27.08 26.60
C VAL A 8 15.41 -27.42 25.68
N SER A 9 14.52 -28.28 26.15
CA SER A 9 13.31 -28.63 25.41
C SER A 9 12.29 -27.50 25.49
N HIS A 10 11.88 -26.99 24.33
CA HIS A 10 10.79 -26.03 24.19
C HIS A 10 9.55 -26.72 23.61
N PRO A 11 8.46 -26.85 24.38
CA PRO A 11 7.27 -27.54 23.89
C PRO A 11 6.58 -26.73 22.79
N VAL A 12 6.17 -27.42 21.73
CA VAL A 12 5.33 -26.84 20.69
C VAL A 12 3.96 -26.51 21.27
N GLN A 13 3.49 -25.28 21.05
CA GLN A 13 2.16 -24.84 21.43
C GLN A 13 1.24 -24.87 20.21
N LEU A 14 0.22 -25.72 20.24
CA LEU A 14 -0.85 -25.70 19.26
C LEU A 14 -2.00 -24.85 19.79
N ARG A 15 -2.43 -23.89 18.97
CA ARG A 15 -3.53 -22.98 19.31
C ARG A 15 -4.58 -23.06 18.21
N ALA A 16 -5.83 -23.26 18.59
CA ALA A 16 -6.97 -23.28 17.68
C ALA A 16 -7.81 -22.03 17.92
N LEU A 17 -8.08 -21.28 16.86
CA LEU A 17 -8.95 -20.11 16.87
C LEU A 17 -10.31 -20.51 16.31
N VAL A 18 -11.37 -20.04 16.97
CA VAL A 18 -12.74 -20.18 16.46
C VAL A 18 -13.11 -18.83 15.87
N GLU A 19 -13.41 -18.83 14.57
CA GLU A 19 -13.88 -17.63 13.89
C GLU A 19 -15.19 -17.15 14.53
N ALA A 20 -15.20 -15.90 15.00
CA ALA A 20 -16.40 -15.32 15.57
C ALA A 20 -17.48 -15.18 14.49
N SER A 21 -18.74 -15.44 14.86
CA SER A 21 -19.86 -15.15 13.96
C SER A 21 -19.98 -13.65 13.71
N SER A 22 -20.58 -13.27 12.57
CA SER A 22 -20.78 -11.87 12.16
C SER A 22 -21.60 -11.06 13.17
N GLU A 23 -22.35 -11.71 14.05
CA GLU A 23 -23.09 -11.06 15.14
C GLU A 23 -22.20 -10.63 16.32
N ASN A 24 -21.02 -11.23 16.47
CA ASN A 24 -20.11 -11.03 17.59
C ASN A 24 -18.83 -10.26 17.22
N SER A 25 -18.51 -10.13 15.93
CA SER A 25 -17.34 -9.40 15.46
C SER A 25 -17.51 -8.94 14.01
N ASP A 26 -17.09 -7.71 13.73
CA ASP A 26 -16.96 -7.20 12.35
C ASP A 26 -15.69 -7.71 11.65
N LEU A 27 -14.79 -8.37 12.39
CA LEU A 27 -13.54 -8.89 11.85
C LEU A 27 -13.76 -10.24 11.17
N THR A 28 -13.18 -10.40 9.99
CA THR A 28 -13.04 -11.71 9.33
C THR A 28 -12.14 -12.64 10.15
N GLY A 29 -12.26 -13.96 9.98
CA GLY A 29 -11.37 -14.91 10.65
C GLY A 29 -9.88 -14.66 10.39
N SER A 30 -9.55 -14.12 9.21
CA SER A 30 -8.19 -13.73 8.84
C SER A 30 -7.65 -12.54 9.64
N GLU A 31 -8.49 -11.55 9.91
CA GLU A 31 -8.13 -10.40 10.75
C GLU A 31 -8.05 -10.79 12.23
N GLN A 32 -8.92 -11.70 12.68
CA GLN A 32 -8.87 -12.27 14.03
C GLN A 32 -7.55 -13.02 14.26
N GLU A 33 -7.15 -13.87 13.29
CA GLU A 33 -5.87 -14.57 13.32
C GLU A 33 -4.69 -13.58 13.34
N ALA A 34 -4.70 -12.55 12.50
CA ALA A 34 -3.63 -11.55 12.47
C ALA A 34 -3.48 -10.81 13.82
N ASN A 35 -4.60 -10.40 14.42
CA ASN A 35 -4.60 -9.77 15.75
C ASN A 35 -4.11 -10.74 16.83
N TYR A 36 -4.49 -12.01 16.75
CA TYR A 36 -4.02 -13.01 17.69
C TYR A 36 -2.50 -13.22 17.62
N ILE A 37 -1.95 -13.29 16.40
CA ILE A 37 -0.52 -13.41 16.16
C ILE A 37 0.23 -12.20 16.77
N VAL A 38 -0.30 -10.99 16.63
CA VAL A 38 0.27 -9.79 17.27
C VAL A 38 0.36 -9.96 18.79
N GLU A 39 -0.68 -10.48 19.43
CA GLU A 39 -0.66 -10.71 20.88
C GLU A 39 0.36 -11.78 21.28
N GLN A 40 0.54 -12.83 20.47
CA GLN A 40 1.60 -13.82 20.71
C GLN A 40 3.00 -13.20 20.57
N VAL A 41 3.21 -12.31 19.59
CA VAL A 41 4.49 -11.60 19.43
C VAL A 41 4.77 -10.72 20.65
N LYS A 42 3.78 -9.96 21.13
CA LYS A 42 3.93 -9.15 22.35
C LYS A 42 4.27 -10.01 23.57
N ASP A 43 3.60 -11.15 23.74
CA ASP A 43 3.87 -12.08 24.84
C ASP A 43 5.32 -12.60 24.80
N ILE A 44 5.79 -13.01 23.61
CA ILE A 44 7.17 -13.49 23.43
C ILE A 44 8.19 -12.41 23.81
N ILE A 45 8.01 -11.18 23.31
CA ILE A 45 8.93 -10.07 23.58
C ILE A 45 8.98 -9.70 25.06
N ASN A 46 7.85 -9.78 25.76
CA ASN A 46 7.76 -9.38 27.16
C ASN A 46 8.25 -10.47 28.13
N HIS A 47 8.07 -11.74 27.79
CA HIS A 47 8.21 -12.84 28.75
C HIS A 47 9.28 -13.88 28.38
N GLN A 48 9.77 -13.92 27.14
CA GLN A 48 10.68 -14.97 26.68
C GLN A 48 12.12 -14.48 26.55
N ASN A 49 13.05 -15.42 26.79
CA ASN A 49 14.47 -15.25 26.52
C ASN A 49 14.88 -16.20 25.39
N VAL A 50 15.84 -15.76 24.59
CA VAL A 50 16.42 -16.51 23.47
C VAL A 50 17.87 -16.82 23.80
N TYR A 51 18.27 -18.07 23.56
CA TYR A 51 19.66 -18.49 23.71
C TYR A 51 20.50 -18.00 22.52
N ASP A 52 21.52 -17.18 22.80
CA ASP A 52 22.40 -16.62 21.77
C ASP A 52 23.66 -17.49 21.63
N MET A 53 23.72 -18.28 20.57
CA MET A 53 24.81 -19.22 20.29
C MET A 53 26.20 -18.56 20.16
N LYS A 54 26.28 -17.26 19.84
CA LYS A 54 27.57 -16.58 19.71
C LYS A 54 28.15 -16.21 21.07
N THR A 55 27.29 -15.89 22.02
CA THR A 55 27.69 -15.46 23.37
C THR A 55 27.59 -16.59 24.40
N GLY A 56 26.84 -17.64 24.08
CA GLY A 56 26.55 -18.76 24.98
C GLY A 56 25.61 -18.39 26.14
N GLN A 57 24.88 -17.28 26.02
CA GLN A 57 24.02 -16.72 27.08
C GLN A 57 22.59 -16.48 26.60
N TYR A 58 21.65 -16.49 27.54
CA TYR A 58 20.28 -16.05 27.28
C TYR A 58 20.19 -14.53 27.28
N ARG A 59 19.42 -13.99 26.34
CA ARG A 59 19.03 -12.58 26.28
C ARG A 59 17.54 -12.46 26.07
N LYS A 60 16.98 -11.27 26.31
CA LYS A 60 15.57 -10.99 25.98
C LYS A 60 15.31 -11.21 24.48
N ALA A 61 14.14 -11.75 24.18
CA ALA A 61 13.66 -11.87 22.81
C ALA A 61 13.53 -10.48 22.17
N THR A 62 13.82 -10.42 20.87
CA THR A 62 13.64 -9.25 20.03
C THR A 62 12.80 -9.62 18.82
N TYR A 63 12.23 -8.63 18.11
CA TYR A 63 11.41 -8.91 16.93
C TYR A 63 12.17 -9.69 15.83
N LYS A 64 13.50 -9.57 15.79
CA LYS A 64 14.34 -10.30 14.83
C LYS A 64 14.45 -11.80 15.12
N ASP A 65 14.06 -12.22 16.31
CA ASP A 65 14.06 -13.62 16.73
C ASP A 65 12.74 -14.34 16.38
N ILE A 66 11.76 -13.62 15.81
CA ILE A 66 10.43 -14.14 15.51
C ILE A 66 10.23 -14.20 14.00
N VAL A 67 9.78 -15.36 13.50
CA VAL A 67 9.36 -15.56 12.12
C VAL A 67 7.95 -16.13 12.09
N ILE A 68 7.10 -15.59 11.21
CA ILE A 68 5.74 -16.09 10.95
C ILE A 68 5.79 -16.82 9.61
N LEU A 69 5.45 -18.11 9.62
CA LEU A 69 5.48 -18.96 8.44
C LEU A 69 4.05 -19.28 8.02
N GLU A 70 3.70 -18.88 6.80
CA GLU A 70 2.39 -19.16 6.20
C GLU A 70 2.55 -20.03 4.95
N ARG A 71 1.48 -20.74 4.58
CA ARG A 71 1.46 -21.59 3.38
C ARG A 71 1.49 -20.76 2.09
N SER A 72 0.91 -19.56 2.10
CA SER A 72 0.90 -18.59 1.01
C SER A 72 0.83 -17.17 1.57
N PHE A 73 1.09 -16.15 0.75
CA PHE A 73 1.07 -14.73 1.17
C PHE A 73 -0.34 -14.12 1.25
N GLY A 74 -1.41 -14.92 1.20
CA GLY A 74 -2.79 -14.41 1.15
C GLY A 74 -3.18 -13.50 2.33
N GLN A 75 -2.58 -13.74 3.50
CA GLN A 75 -2.87 -13.00 4.73
C GLN A 75 -1.91 -11.82 4.97
N ALA A 76 -0.93 -11.61 4.08
CA ALA A 76 0.15 -10.64 4.30
C ALA A 76 -0.37 -9.23 4.59
N ARG A 77 -1.44 -8.81 3.89
CA ARG A 77 -2.06 -7.49 4.09
C ARG A 77 -2.70 -7.35 5.48
N ASN A 78 -3.42 -8.38 5.93
CA ASN A 78 -4.08 -8.38 7.25
C ASN A 78 -3.04 -8.37 8.37
N LEU A 79 -1.96 -9.17 8.23
CA LEU A 79 -0.82 -9.13 9.15
C LEU A 79 -0.13 -7.76 9.14
N GLN A 80 0.16 -7.19 7.96
CA GLN A 80 0.77 -5.86 7.86
C GLN A 80 -0.08 -4.79 8.57
N GLN A 81 -1.40 -4.81 8.36
CA GLN A 81 -2.29 -3.86 9.00
C GLN A 81 -2.35 -4.06 10.51
N ALA A 82 -2.50 -5.30 10.99
CA ALA A 82 -2.56 -5.63 12.42
C ALA A 82 -1.27 -5.22 13.16
N PHE A 83 -0.10 -5.52 12.58
CA PHE A 83 1.19 -5.13 13.15
C PHE A 83 1.37 -3.62 13.14
N LYS A 84 1.00 -2.94 12.05
CA LYS A 84 1.03 -1.47 11.95
C LYS A 84 0.15 -0.80 13.00
N ASN A 85 -1.06 -1.31 13.24
CA ASN A 85 -1.99 -0.79 14.25
C ASN A 85 -1.47 -0.93 15.69
N ASN A 86 -0.45 -1.77 15.90
CA ASN A 86 0.14 -2.02 17.22
C ASN A 86 1.59 -1.51 17.31
N ASP A 87 2.03 -0.70 16.36
CA ASP A 87 3.40 -0.15 16.29
C ASP A 87 4.50 -1.22 16.33
N ILE A 88 4.22 -2.41 15.77
CA ILE A 88 5.19 -3.52 15.71
C ILE A 88 5.85 -3.55 14.33
N PRO A 89 7.19 -3.54 14.24
CA PRO A 89 7.88 -3.64 12.97
C PRO A 89 7.65 -5.02 12.34
N PHE A 90 7.14 -5.02 11.11
CA PHE A 90 6.79 -6.23 10.37
C PHE A 90 7.28 -6.14 8.94
N HIS A 91 7.94 -7.20 8.47
CA HIS A 91 8.51 -7.26 7.14
C HIS A 91 8.05 -8.55 6.44
N VAL A 92 7.49 -8.41 5.24
CA VAL A 92 7.05 -9.53 4.41
C VAL A 92 7.72 -9.42 3.04
N ASN A 93 8.36 -10.50 2.60
CA ASN A 93 8.89 -10.64 1.24
C ASN A 93 7.76 -10.98 0.24
N SER A 94 6.69 -10.18 0.20
CA SER A 94 5.63 -10.32 -0.79
C SER A 94 5.82 -9.33 -1.93
N LYS A 95 5.67 -9.79 -3.17
CA LYS A 95 5.54 -8.92 -4.36
C LYS A 95 4.14 -8.32 -4.47
N GLU A 96 3.15 -8.96 -3.85
CA GLU A 96 1.76 -8.51 -3.85
C GLU A 96 1.58 -7.39 -2.83
N GLY A 97 1.08 -6.24 -3.30
CA GLY A 97 0.84 -5.06 -2.47
C GLY A 97 1.82 -3.90 -2.66
N TYR A 98 3.02 -4.13 -3.22
CA TYR A 98 3.99 -3.05 -3.50
C TYR A 98 3.45 -2.07 -4.57
N PHE A 99 2.98 -2.60 -5.70
CA PHE A 99 2.37 -1.80 -6.78
C PHE A 99 0.95 -1.30 -6.46
N GLU A 100 0.38 -1.74 -5.33
CA GLU A 100 -0.94 -1.30 -4.87
C GLU A 100 -0.87 -0.10 -3.94
N GLN A 101 0.32 0.23 -3.41
CA GLN A 101 0.51 1.43 -2.59
C GLN A 101 0.22 2.69 -3.40
N THR A 102 -0.52 3.64 -2.81
CA THR A 102 -0.95 4.86 -3.48
C THR A 102 0.22 5.66 -4.04
N GLU A 103 1.34 5.73 -3.31
CA GLU A 103 2.55 6.45 -3.72
C GLU A 103 3.24 5.77 -4.91
N VAL A 104 3.32 4.44 -4.92
CA VAL A 104 3.90 3.68 -6.03
C VAL A 104 3.03 3.82 -7.28
N ARG A 105 1.70 3.75 -7.12
CA ARG A 105 0.74 4.00 -8.21
C ARG A 105 0.86 5.41 -8.76
N LEU A 106 1.05 6.41 -7.90
CA LEU A 106 1.25 7.78 -8.31
C LEU A 106 2.49 7.95 -9.18
N VAL A 107 3.63 7.43 -8.75
CA VAL A 107 4.89 7.48 -9.52
C VAL A 107 4.74 6.75 -10.85
N LEU A 108 4.09 5.58 -10.87
CA LEU A 108 3.85 4.83 -12.11
C LEU A 108 2.91 5.57 -13.06
N SER A 109 1.83 6.17 -12.56
CA SER A 109 0.94 7.00 -13.37
C SER A 109 1.70 8.19 -13.95
N PHE A 110 2.54 8.85 -13.17
CA PHE A 110 3.40 9.93 -13.64
C PHE A 110 4.31 9.50 -14.79
N LEU A 111 5.07 8.42 -14.62
CA LEU A 111 5.98 7.91 -15.65
C LEU A 111 5.24 7.49 -16.93
N ARG A 112 4.07 6.85 -16.80
CA ARG A 112 3.24 6.46 -17.95
C ARG A 112 2.62 7.65 -18.67
N THR A 113 2.19 8.66 -17.93
CA THR A 113 1.68 9.91 -18.51
C THR A 113 2.76 10.68 -19.27
N ILE A 114 3.99 10.71 -18.76
CA ILE A 114 5.13 11.31 -19.48
C ILE A 114 5.44 10.51 -20.76
N ASP A 115 5.54 9.19 -20.66
CA ASP A 115 5.82 8.33 -21.84
C ASP A 115 4.76 8.47 -22.92
N ASN A 116 3.48 8.46 -22.52
CA ASN A 116 2.36 8.64 -23.43
C ASN A 116 1.15 9.30 -22.73
N PRO A 117 0.91 10.61 -22.93
CA PRO A 117 -0.20 11.31 -22.29
C PRO A 117 -1.57 10.92 -22.84
N LEU A 118 -1.65 10.15 -23.94
CA LEU A 118 -2.91 9.65 -24.50
C LEU A 118 -3.47 8.43 -23.73
N GLN A 119 -2.83 8.03 -22.63
CA GLN A 119 -3.34 6.97 -21.76
C GLN A 119 -4.21 7.54 -20.64
N ASP A 120 -5.50 7.73 -20.93
CA ASP A 120 -6.48 8.41 -20.07
C ASP A 120 -6.50 7.92 -18.61
N ILE A 121 -6.37 6.61 -18.37
CA ILE A 121 -6.36 6.04 -17.01
C ILE A 121 -5.21 6.63 -16.17
N TYR A 122 -4.01 6.73 -16.74
CA TYR A 122 -2.85 7.26 -16.02
C TYR A 122 -2.87 8.77 -15.95
N LEU A 123 -3.27 9.44 -17.04
CA LEU A 123 -3.43 10.89 -17.10
C LEU A 123 -4.42 11.38 -16.03
N VAL A 124 -5.63 10.85 -16.02
CA VAL A 124 -6.68 11.24 -15.04
C VAL A 124 -6.31 10.79 -13.63
N GLY A 125 -5.69 9.62 -13.48
CA GLY A 125 -5.16 9.17 -12.20
C GLY A 125 -4.11 10.11 -11.61
N LEU A 126 -3.24 10.66 -12.46
CA LEU A 126 -2.25 11.66 -12.07
C LEU A 126 -2.92 13.00 -11.76
N MET A 127 -3.89 13.45 -12.56
CA MET A 127 -4.65 14.69 -12.30
C MET A 127 -5.34 14.65 -10.93
N ARG A 128 -5.96 13.52 -10.54
CA ARG A 128 -6.64 13.36 -9.24
C ARG A 128 -5.69 13.15 -8.06
N SER A 129 -4.39 13.06 -8.30
CA SER A 129 -3.42 12.79 -7.25
C SER A 129 -3.29 13.96 -6.26
N VAL A 130 -2.64 13.70 -5.12
CA VAL A 130 -2.32 14.72 -4.11
C VAL A 130 -1.43 15.85 -4.66
N ILE A 131 -0.74 15.64 -5.79
CA ILE A 131 0.13 16.64 -6.42
C ILE A 131 -0.70 17.68 -7.17
N TYR A 132 -1.67 17.23 -7.99
CA TYR A 132 -2.40 18.09 -8.92
C TYR A 132 -3.86 18.38 -8.52
N GLN A 133 -4.47 17.51 -7.72
CA GLN A 133 -5.74 17.71 -7.02
C GLN A 133 -6.90 18.18 -7.91
N PHE A 134 -7.01 17.66 -9.13
CA PHE A 134 -8.18 17.91 -9.97
C PHE A 134 -9.44 17.22 -9.40
N THR A 135 -10.54 17.95 -9.31
CA THR A 135 -11.81 17.41 -8.83
C THR A 135 -12.60 16.73 -9.95
N GLU A 136 -13.58 15.91 -9.58
CA GLU A 136 -14.41 15.21 -10.57
C GLU A 136 -15.26 16.21 -11.38
N GLU A 137 -15.70 17.29 -10.75
CA GLU A 137 -16.43 18.39 -11.40
C GLU A 137 -15.55 19.09 -12.43
N GLU A 138 -14.29 19.40 -12.11
CA GLU A 138 -13.34 20.01 -13.04
C GLU A 138 -13.07 19.10 -14.25
N LEU A 139 -12.90 17.79 -14.01
CA LEU A 139 -12.70 16.81 -15.09
C LEU A 139 -13.93 16.68 -15.99
N ALA A 140 -15.12 16.68 -15.40
CA ALA A 140 -16.37 16.67 -16.14
C ALA A 140 -16.53 17.93 -16.99
N GLU A 141 -16.22 19.10 -16.41
CA GLU A 141 -16.26 20.39 -17.11
C GLU A 141 -15.38 20.39 -18.37
N ILE A 142 -14.17 19.82 -18.28
CA ILE A 142 -13.27 19.64 -19.42
C ILE A 142 -13.91 18.74 -20.49
N ARG A 143 -14.45 17.58 -20.09
CA ARG A 143 -14.97 16.59 -21.03
C ARG A 143 -16.22 17.06 -21.77
N VAL A 144 -17.07 17.86 -21.14
CA VAL A 144 -18.33 18.34 -21.74
C VAL A 144 -18.07 19.27 -22.94
N VAL A 145 -16.97 20.01 -22.95
CA VAL A 145 -16.61 20.90 -24.08
C VAL A 145 -16.22 20.11 -25.33
N SER A 146 -15.73 18.88 -25.17
CA SER A 146 -15.19 18.05 -26.26
C SER A 146 -15.55 16.56 -26.07
N PRO A 147 -16.85 16.23 -26.08
CA PRO A 147 -17.32 14.89 -25.73
C PRO A 147 -16.92 13.81 -26.74
N HIS A 148 -16.56 14.23 -27.96
CA HIS A 148 -16.18 13.38 -29.08
C HIS A 148 -14.67 13.16 -29.22
N ASP A 149 -13.85 13.76 -28.35
CA ASP A 149 -12.41 13.49 -28.37
C ASP A 149 -12.14 12.05 -27.94
N ASP A 150 -11.24 11.38 -28.65
CA ASP A 150 -10.86 10.00 -28.38
C ASP A 150 -10.07 9.87 -27.07
N TYR A 151 -9.27 10.91 -26.74
CA TYR A 151 -8.40 10.94 -25.56
C TYR A 151 -8.65 12.17 -24.70
N PHE A 152 -8.59 12.00 -23.39
CA PHE A 152 -8.79 13.09 -22.43
C PHE A 152 -7.71 14.19 -22.55
N TYR A 153 -6.50 13.84 -22.98
CA TYR A 153 -5.45 14.81 -23.28
C TYR A 153 -5.89 15.82 -24.36
N GLN A 154 -6.61 15.38 -25.39
CA GLN A 154 -7.15 16.26 -26.43
C GLN A 154 -8.21 17.18 -25.82
N SER A 155 -9.07 16.65 -24.95
CA SER A 155 -10.09 17.43 -24.26
C SER A 155 -9.48 18.56 -23.43
N ILE A 156 -8.35 18.31 -22.77
CA ILE A 156 -7.58 19.34 -22.06
C ILE A 156 -7.11 20.44 -23.02
N LEU A 157 -6.50 20.07 -24.15
CA LEU A 157 -6.00 21.04 -25.13
C LEU A 157 -7.11 21.88 -25.77
N HIS A 158 -8.28 21.27 -26.01
CA HIS A 158 -9.46 21.99 -26.50
C HIS A 158 -10.05 22.91 -25.42
N TYR A 159 -10.15 22.44 -24.18
CA TYR A 159 -10.67 23.25 -23.07
C TYR A 159 -9.79 24.47 -22.78
N ILE A 160 -8.45 24.35 -22.84
CA ILE A 160 -7.53 25.50 -22.68
C ILE A 160 -7.77 26.60 -23.73
N LYS A 161 -8.25 26.23 -24.92
CA LYS A 161 -8.52 27.15 -26.04
C LYS A 161 -9.98 27.62 -26.09
N TYR A 162 -10.83 27.14 -25.19
CA TYR A 162 -12.25 27.43 -25.21
C TYR A 162 -12.55 28.81 -24.61
N ASP A 163 -13.24 29.66 -25.37
CA ASP A 163 -13.48 31.08 -25.03
C ASP A 163 -14.25 31.28 -23.71
N HIS A 164 -15.06 30.30 -23.30
CA HIS A 164 -15.84 30.33 -22.06
C HIS A 164 -15.27 29.41 -20.97
N ALA A 165 -14.01 29.00 -21.08
CA ALA A 165 -13.36 28.17 -20.07
C ALA A 165 -13.17 28.94 -18.75
N ASN A 166 -13.26 28.22 -17.64
CA ASN A 166 -12.93 28.73 -16.32
C ASN A 166 -11.43 29.04 -16.24
N THR A 167 -11.09 30.32 -16.06
CA THR A 167 -9.70 30.79 -16.05
C THR A 167 -8.83 30.09 -14.99
N GLN A 168 -9.38 29.82 -13.80
CA GLN A 168 -8.63 29.13 -12.73
C GLN A 168 -8.29 27.68 -13.13
N LEU A 169 -9.24 26.99 -13.76
CA LEU A 169 -9.03 25.64 -14.25
C LEU A 169 -8.01 25.62 -15.40
N VAL A 170 -8.06 26.61 -16.30
CA VAL A 170 -7.07 26.77 -17.37
C VAL A 170 -5.66 26.96 -16.80
N ASP A 171 -5.48 27.81 -15.78
CA ASP A 171 -4.17 28.03 -15.15
C ASP A 171 -3.65 26.77 -14.44
N LYS A 172 -4.54 25.94 -13.90
CA LYS A 172 -4.22 24.65 -13.30
C LYS A 172 -3.80 23.63 -14.38
N LEU A 173 -4.53 23.57 -15.49
CA LEU A 173 -4.22 22.70 -16.63
C LEU A 173 -2.90 23.07 -17.30
N ARG A 174 -2.59 24.37 -17.46
CA ARG A 174 -1.32 24.82 -18.04
C ARG A 174 -0.13 24.35 -17.21
N ARG A 175 -0.16 24.55 -15.89
CA ARG A 175 0.87 24.05 -14.97
C ARG A 175 1.06 22.54 -15.09
N PHE A 176 -0.04 21.79 -15.11
CA PHE A 176 -0.01 20.33 -15.28
C PHE A 176 0.64 19.90 -16.61
N ILE A 177 0.31 20.54 -17.72
CA ILE A 177 0.86 20.23 -19.05
C ILE A 177 2.33 20.64 -19.14
N GLU A 178 2.70 21.81 -18.61
CA GLU A 178 4.08 22.28 -18.54
C GLU A 178 4.96 21.29 -17.76
N ASP A 179 4.47 20.80 -16.61
CA ASP A 179 5.17 19.77 -15.85
C ASP A 179 5.35 18.49 -16.67
N ILE A 180 4.32 17.99 -17.36
CA ILE A 180 4.45 16.79 -18.22
C ILE A 180 5.50 17.00 -19.31
N HIS A 181 5.45 18.14 -20.01
CA HIS A 181 6.39 18.44 -21.10
C HIS A 181 7.83 18.58 -20.60
N LEU A 182 8.04 19.21 -19.43
CA LEU A 182 9.37 19.36 -18.84
C LEU A 182 10.09 18.03 -18.63
N TYR A 183 9.37 16.96 -18.29
CA TYR A 183 9.95 15.63 -18.06
C TYR A 183 9.93 14.72 -19.29
N GLN A 184 9.38 15.17 -20.43
CA GLN A 184 9.47 14.48 -21.72
C GLN A 184 10.78 14.78 -22.48
N ASP A 185 11.40 15.92 -22.17
CA ASP A 185 12.71 16.35 -22.70
C ASP A 185 13.89 15.65 -21.99
#